data_AF-A0A5E4DJF5-F1
#
_entry.id   AF-A0A5E4DJF5-F1
#
_cell.length_a   1.000
_cell.length_b   1.000
_cell.length_c   1.000
_cell.angle_alpha   90.00
_cell.angle_beta   90.00
_cell.angle_gamma   90.00
#
_symmetry.space_group_name_H-M   'P 1'
#
loop_
_entity.id
_entity.type
_entity.pdbx_description
1 polymer ?
#
loop_
_entity_poly.entity_id
_entity_poly.type
_entity_poly.pdbx_seq_one_letter_code
_entity_poly.pdbx_strand_id
1 'polypeptide(L)' 'GLSPEKAKENLLRDGPNALTPPATTPEWVKFCKQLFGGFSLLLWTGAILCFLAYCIQLYAHQEPPKDN' A
#
# COMPACT_ATOMS: atom_id res chain seq x y z
N GLY A 1 41.01 -31.30 -10.87
CA GLY A 1 39.71 -30.64 -10.62
C GLY A 1 39.07 -31.23 -9.37
N LEU A 2 37.99 -30.64 -8.87
CA LEU A 2 37.16 -31.22 -7.80
C LEU A 2 36.41 -32.45 -8.30
N SER A 3 36.12 -33.42 -7.41
CA SER A 3 35.20 -34.51 -7.72
C SER A 3 33.76 -33.96 -7.87
N PRO A 4 32.88 -34.64 -8.63
CA PRO A 4 31.49 -34.23 -8.77
C PRO A 4 30.76 -34.09 -7.43
N GLU A 5 31.06 -34.97 -6.48
CA GLU A 5 30.48 -34.98 -5.14
C GLU A 5 30.91 -33.75 -4.35
N LYS A 6 32.21 -33.41 -4.38
CA LYS A 6 32.73 -32.24 -3.66
C LYS A 6 32.26 -30.93 -4.29
N ALA A 7 32.14 -30.88 -5.62
CA ALA A 7 31.55 -29.74 -6.32
C ALA A 7 30.08 -29.54 -5.92
N LYS A 8 29.31 -30.62 -5.82
CA LYS A 8 27.90 -30.59 -5.38
C LYS A 8 27.77 -30.18 -3.91
N GLU A 9 28.64 -30.67 -3.03
CA GLU A 9 28.65 -30.29 -1.61
C GLU A 9 28.90 -28.78 -1.45
N ASN A 10 29.88 -28.23 -2.17
CA ASN A 10 30.17 -26.79 -2.14
C ASN A 10 29.00 -25.97 -2.69
N LEU A 11 28.35 -26.41 -3.78
CA LEU A 11 27.19 -25.72 -4.36
C LEU A 11 26.00 -25.68 -3.38
N LEU A 12 25.75 -26.76 -2.64
CA LEU A 12 24.69 -26.81 -1.65
C LEU A 12 25.00 -25.95 -0.41
N ARG A 13 26.27 -25.84 -0.04
CA ARG A 13 26.73 -25.03 1.10
C ARG A 13 26.72 -23.53 0.79
N ASP A 14 27.30 -23.14 -0.33
CA ASP A 14 27.58 -21.72 -0.66
C ASP A 14 26.49 -21.10 -1.54
N GLY A 15 25.66 -21.93 -2.16
CA GLY A 15 24.73 -21.51 -3.19
C GLY A 15 25.42 -21.30 -4.54
N PRO A 16 24.65 -20.91 -5.58
CA PRO A 16 25.21 -20.61 -6.89
C PRO A 16 26.14 -19.39 -6.80
N ASN A 17 27.24 -19.43 -7.56
CA ASN A 17 28.10 -18.25 -7.77
C ASN A 17 27.40 -17.24 -8.70
N ALA A 18 26.34 -16.62 -8.19
CA ALA A 18 25.50 -15.67 -8.89
C ALA A 18 25.08 -14.53 -7.95
N LEU A 19 25.01 -13.31 -8.47
CA LEU A 19 24.53 -12.16 -7.71
C LEU A 19 23.02 -12.31 -7.45
N THR A 20 22.63 -12.15 -6.19
CA THR A 20 21.20 -12.12 -5.84
C THR A 20 20.60 -10.82 -6.38
N PRO A 21 19.49 -10.88 -7.15
CA PRO A 21 18.80 -9.68 -7.61
C PRO A 21 18.39 -8.79 -6.43
N PRO A 22 18.37 -7.46 -6.60
CA PRO A 22 17.95 -6.57 -5.53
C PRO A 22 16.48 -6.80 -5.20
N ALA A 23 16.12 -6.62 -3.93
CA ALA A 23 14.73 -6.67 -3.50
C ALA A 23 13.92 -5.57 -4.21
N THR A 24 12.85 -5.96 -4.90
CA THR A 24 11.96 -5.02 -5.60
C THR A 24 10.72 -4.74 -4.76
N THR A 25 10.22 -3.51 -4.83
CA THR A 25 8.94 -3.14 -4.23
C THR A 25 7.85 -3.30 -5.29
N PRO A 26 6.70 -3.94 -4.98
CA PRO A 26 5.59 -4.05 -5.92
C PRO A 26 5.07 -2.68 -6.38
N GLU A 27 4.67 -2.57 -7.63
CA GLU A 27 4.26 -1.29 -8.22
C GLU A 27 3.04 -0.66 -7.52
N TRP A 28 2.08 -1.48 -7.06
CA TRP A 28 0.93 -0.97 -6.30
C TRP A 28 1.34 -0.29 -4.99
N VAL A 29 2.42 -0.74 -4.34
CA VAL A 29 2.96 -0.09 -3.14
C VAL A 29 3.54 1.28 -3.48
N LYS A 30 4.24 1.40 -4.62
CA LYS A 30 4.76 2.68 -5.09
C LYS A 30 3.64 3.67 -5.41
N PHE A 31 2.56 3.18 -6.02
CA PHE A 31 1.36 3.96 -6.29
C PHE A 31 0.70 4.46 -5.00
N CYS A 32 0.50 3.59 -4.00
CA CYS A 32 -0.05 3.99 -2.70
C CYS A 32 0.81 5.05 -2.02
N LYS A 33 2.14 4.96 -2.11
CA LYS A 33 3.03 6.00 -1.56
C LYS A 33 2.78 7.38 -2.17
N GLN A 34 2.41 7.45 -3.46
CA GLN A 34 2.06 8.72 -4.10
C GLN A 34 0.69 9.24 -3.66
N LEU A 35 -0.29 8.36 -3.44
CA LEU A 35 -1.63 8.74 -2.98
C LEU A 35 -1.67 9.31 -1.55
N PHE A 36 -0.78 8.85 -0.67
CA PHE A 36 -0.75 9.25 0.74
C PHE A 36 0.50 10.08 1.11
N GLY A 37 1.25 10.57 0.11
CA GLY A 37 2.42 11.40 0.30
C GLY A 37 2.12 12.90 0.31
N GLY A 38 2.91 13.67 1.08
CA GLY A 38 2.93 15.13 1.02
C GLY A 38 1.56 15.80 1.23
N PHE A 39 1.17 16.66 0.27
CA PHE A 39 -0.07 17.44 0.33
C PHE A 39 -1.35 16.62 0.10
N SER A 40 -1.26 15.42 -0.47
CA SER A 40 -2.43 14.57 -0.72
C SER A 40 -3.17 14.20 0.58
N LEU A 41 -2.48 14.20 1.73
CA LEU A 41 -3.10 13.97 3.03
C LEU A 41 -4.07 15.09 3.42
N LEU A 42 -3.78 16.34 3.06
CA LEU A 42 -4.71 17.45 3.28
C LEU A 42 -5.97 17.28 2.43
N LEU A 43 -5.82 16.82 1.18
CA LEU A 43 -6.94 16.53 0.28
C LEU A 43 -7.81 15.38 0.82
N TRP A 44 -7.19 14.30 1.32
CA TRP A 44 -7.90 13.20 1.95
C TRP A 44 -8.67 13.65 3.19
N THR A 45 -8.04 14.50 4.03
CA THR A 45 -8.70 15.05 5.22
C THR A 45 -9.90 15.91 4.84
N GLY A 46 -9.75 16.79 3.85
CA GLY A 46 -10.84 17.60 3.32
C GLY A 46 -11.98 16.75 2.75
N ALA A 47 -11.66 15.73 1.96
CA ALA A 47 -12.64 14.80 1.39
C ALA A 47 -13.44 14.09 2.50
N ILE A 48 -12.76 13.56 3.52
CA ILE A 48 -13.41 12.92 4.68
C ILE A 48 -14.35 13.91 5.38
N LEU A 49 -13.89 15.13 5.64
CA LEU A 49 -14.72 16.17 6.26
C LEU A 49 -15.95 16.53 5.41
N CYS A 50 -15.81 16.60 4.08
CA CYS A 50 -16.94 16.82 3.17
C CYS A 50 -17.99 15.71 3.28
N PHE A 51 -17.57 14.44 3.29
CA PHE A 51 -18.48 13.32 3.46
C PHE A 51 -19.15 13.32 4.85
N LEU A 52 -18.40 13.64 5.91
CA LEU A 52 -18.96 13.76 7.26
C LEU A 52 -20.01 14.86 7.34
N ALA A 53 -19.73 16.04 6.79
CA ALA A 53 -20.68 17.16 6.75
C ALA A 53 -21.96 16.78 5.99
N TYR A 54 -21.81 16.12 4.84
CA TYR A 54 -22.95 15.62 4.06
C TYR A 54 -23.78 14.61 4.86
N CYS A 55 -23.15 13.64 5.51
CA CYS A 55 -23.84 12.69 6.38
C CYS A 55 -24.61 13.42 7.49
N ILE A 56 -23.99 14.39 8.17
CA ILE A 56 -24.65 15.17 9.22
C ILE A 56 -25.88 15.89 8.65
N GLN A 57 -25.79 16.53 7.48
CA GLN A 57 -26.92 17.20 6.83
C GLN A 57 -28.06 16.22 6.50
N LEU A 58 -27.72 15.04 5.96
CA LEU A 58 -28.72 14.02 5.63
C LEU A 58 -29.49 13.55 6.87
N TYR A 59 -28.81 13.33 8.00
CA TYR A 59 -29.46 12.89 9.23
C TYR A 59 -30.15 14.02 9.99
N ALA A 60 -29.60 15.24 9.96
CA ALA A 60 -30.18 16.41 10.63
C ALA A 60 -31.45 16.94 9.92
N HIS A 61 -31.55 16.78 8.61
CA HIS A 61 -32.75 17.16 7.84
C HIS A 61 -33.83 16.06 7.79
N GLN A 62 -33.74 15.02 8.63
CA GLN A 62 -34.80 14.02 8.84
C GLN A 62 -35.88 14.47 9.86
N GLU A 63 -36.11 15.76 10.04
CA GLU A 63 -37.29 16.25 10.76
C GLU A 63 -38.28 16.95 9.82
N PRO A 64 -39.46 16.35 9.58
CA PRO A 64 -40.65 17.10 9.25
C PRO A 64 -41.74 16.89 10.33
N PRO A 65 -42.33 17.98 10.82
CA PRO A 65 -43.78 18.06 10.90
C PRO A 65 -44.23 19.16 9.94
N LYS A 66 -45.04 18.74 8.97
CA LYS A 66 -45.80 19.62 8.11
C LYS A 66 -46.89 20.25 8.97
N ASP A 67 -46.62 21.43 9.51
CA ASP A 67 -47.67 22.21 10.16
C ASP A 67 -48.44 23.00 9.08
N ASN A 68 -49.76 22.82 9.14
CA ASN A 68 -50.77 23.28 8.20
C ASN A 68 -50.91 24.80 8.21
#